data_AF-A0A6P0M1K9-F1
#
_entry.id   AF-A0A6P0M1K9-F1
#
_cell.length_a   1.000
_cell.length_b   1.000
_cell.length_c   1.000
_cell.angle_alpha   90.00
_cell.angle_beta   90.00
_cell.angle_gamma   90.00
#
_symmetry.space_group_name_H-M   'P 1'
#
loop_
_entity.id
_entity.type
_entity.pdbx_description
1 polymer ?
#
loop_
_entity_poly.entity_id
_entity_poly.type
_entity_poly.pdbx_seq_one_letter_code
_entity_poly.pdbx_strand_id
1 'polypeptide(L)'
;MQLGYVYKLKPSRQQATTMNRWLDMLRSQYNYLLRDRNDSYDQVKAPKLGNYCDLTSSGEACPLTCSVSKNHSVGYPWKKSQKNPRRSAYEAQSSNLPILKKQR
;
A
#
# COMPACT_ATOMS: atom_id res chain seq x y z
N MET A 1 37.47 14.62 -11.39
CA MET A 1 37.08 13.27 -11.91
C MET A 1 36.55 12.48 -10.73
N GLN A 2 35.23 12.25 -10.64
CA GLN A 2 34.65 11.41 -9.58
C GLN A 2 34.68 9.94 -10.04
N LEU A 3 35.41 9.10 -9.31
CA LEU A 3 35.43 7.65 -9.50
C LEU A 3 34.16 7.04 -8.89
N GLY A 4 33.27 6.50 -9.73
CA GLY A 4 32.11 5.73 -9.29
C GLY A 4 32.49 4.27 -9.06
N TYR A 5 32.47 3.82 -7.80
CA TYR A 5 32.70 2.41 -7.49
C TYR A 5 31.41 1.60 -7.65
N VAL A 6 31.46 0.53 -8.43
CA VAL A 6 30.36 -0.42 -8.60
C VAL A 6 30.69 -1.70 -7.83
N TYR A 7 29.96 -1.97 -6.76
CA TYR A 7 30.13 -3.18 -5.94
C TYR A 7 29.05 -4.21 -6.25
N LYS A 8 29.46 -5.48 -6.38
CA LYS A 8 28.53 -6.61 -6.45
C LYS A 8 28.24 -7.12 -5.04
N LEU A 9 26.96 -7.24 -4.68
CA LEU A 9 26.56 -7.91 -3.45
C LEU A 9 26.83 -9.42 -3.57
N LYS A 10 27.60 -9.97 -2.64
CA LYS A 10 27.78 -11.41 -2.44
C LYS A 10 27.23 -11.80 -1.06
N PRO A 11 25.90 -12.00 -0.93
CA PRO A 11 25.31 -12.32 0.34
C PRO A 11 25.73 -13.71 0.83
N SER A 12 25.90 -13.87 2.14
CA SER A 12 26.02 -15.18 2.76
C SER A 12 24.70 -15.97 2.64
N ARG A 13 24.75 -17.28 2.86
CA ARG A 13 23.55 -18.13 2.80
C ARG A 13 22.43 -17.63 3.72
N GLN A 14 22.78 -17.15 4.91
CA GLN A 14 21.80 -16.58 5.86
C GLN A 14 21.23 -15.25 5.35
N GLN A 15 22.08 -14.37 4.80
CA GLN A 15 21.63 -13.09 4.24
C GLN A 15 20.69 -13.30 3.05
N ALA A 16 21.01 -14.25 2.16
CA ALA A 16 20.17 -14.59 1.01
C ALA A 16 18.78 -15.07 1.45
N THR A 17 18.68 -15.93 2.46
CA THR A 17 17.39 -16.38 3.01
C THR A 17 16.57 -15.21 3.56
N THR A 18 17.21 -14.30 4.31
CA THR A 18 16.54 -13.11 4.85
C THR A 18 16.05 -12.19 3.72
N MET A 19 16.87 -11.97 2.69
CA MET A 19 16.49 -11.16 1.53
C MET A 19 15.29 -11.78 0.78
N ASN A 20 15.29 -13.09 0.57
CA ASN A 20 14.17 -13.79 -0.07
C ASN A 20 12.88 -13.64 0.75
N ARG A 21 12.96 -13.80 2.08
CA ARG A 21 11.80 -13.60 2.97
C ARG A 21 11.23 -12.18 2.87
N TRP A 22 12.09 -11.16 2.84
CA TRP A 22 11.64 -9.78 2.65
C TRP A 22 11.01 -9.58 1.28
N LEU A 23 11.58 -10.19 0.25
CA LEU A 23 11.09 -10.08 -1.11
C LEU A 23 9.71 -10.73 -1.27
N ASP A 24 9.48 -11.88 -0.64
CA ASP A 24 8.17 -12.54 -0.59
C ASP A 24 7.13 -11.70 0.16
N MET A 25 7.52 -11.08 1.27
CA MET A 25 6.66 -10.14 2.02
C MET A 25 6.28 -8.92 1.16
N LEU A 26 7.23 -8.33 0.43
CA LEU A 26 6.96 -7.18 -0.42
C LEU A 26 6.03 -7.55 -1.59
N ARG A 27 6.21 -8.75 -2.17
CA ARG A 27 5.33 -9.26 -3.23
C ARG A 27 3.91 -9.53 -2.71
N SER A 28 3.76 -10.15 -1.55
CA SER A 28 2.44 -10.42 -0.97
C SER A 28 1.71 -9.12 -0.61
N GLN A 29 2.43 -8.14 -0.06
CA GLN A 29 1.90 -6.81 0.20
C GLN A 29 1.45 -6.12 -1.10
N TYR A 30 2.25 -6.18 -2.16
CA TYR A 30 1.87 -5.60 -3.45
C TYR A 30 0.57 -6.22 -3.99
N ASN A 31 0.46 -7.55 -3.95
CA ASN A 31 -0.75 -8.25 -4.39
C ASN A 31 -1.98 -7.88 -3.56
N TYR A 32 -1.82 -7.75 -2.24
CA TYR A 32 -2.90 -7.30 -1.35
C TYR A 32 -3.39 -5.90 -1.71
N LEU A 33 -2.48 -4.95 -1.90
CA LEU A 33 -2.78 -3.56 -2.25
C LEU A 33 -3.42 -3.45 -3.65
N LEU A 34 -2.96 -4.25 -4.61
CA LEU A 34 -3.55 -4.31 -5.94
C LEU A 34 -5.00 -4.82 -5.88
N ARG A 35 -5.25 -5.87 -5.08
CA ARG A 35 -6.59 -6.40 -4.86
C ARG A 35 -7.50 -5.34 -4.22
N ASP A 36 -7.08 -4.71 -3.13
CA ASP A 36 -7.86 -3.67 -2.43
C ASP A 36 -8.30 -2.55 -3.39
N ARG A 37 -7.38 -2.13 -4.26
CA ARG A 37 -7.67 -1.14 -5.29
C ARG A 37 -8.72 -1.64 -6.28
N ASN A 38 -8.58 -2.86 -6.80
CA ASN A 38 -9.55 -3.44 -7.74
C ASN A 38 -10.93 -3.62 -7.10
N ASP A 39 -10.99 -4.14 -5.88
CA ASP A 39 -12.23 -4.32 -5.12
C ASP A 39 -12.94 -2.96 -4.94
N SER A 40 -12.19 -1.89 -4.66
CA SER A 40 -12.73 -0.53 -4.57
C SER A 40 -13.29 0.00 -5.90
N TYR A 41 -12.63 -0.30 -7.03
CA TYR A 41 -13.13 0.07 -8.36
C TYR A 41 -14.43 -0.67 -8.70
N ASP A 42 -14.46 -1.98 -8.45
CA ASP A 42 -15.63 -2.81 -8.71
C ASP A 42 -16.81 -2.40 -7.83
N GLN A 43 -16.56 -2.03 -6.57
CA GLN A 43 -17.58 -1.52 -5.65
C GLN A 43 -18.20 -0.20 -6.12
N VAL A 44 -17.41 0.72 -6.72
CA VAL A 44 -17.95 1.95 -7.31
C VAL A 44 -18.77 1.66 -8.57
N LYS A 45 -18.35 0.70 -9.39
CA LYS A 45 -19.04 0.32 -10.63
C LYS A 45 -20.35 -0.41 -10.37
N ALA A 46 -20.34 -1.33 -9.41
CA ALA A 46 -21.48 -2.17 -9.04
C ALA A 46 -21.46 -2.36 -7.51
N PRO A 47 -22.21 -1.53 -6.75
CA PRO A 47 -22.12 -1.51 -5.30
C PRO A 47 -22.68 -2.80 -4.67
N LYS A 48 -21.78 -3.71 -4.29
CA LYS A 48 -22.12 -4.95 -3.56
C LYS A 48 -22.30 -4.70 -2.06
N LEU A 49 -21.49 -3.80 -1.52
CA LEU A 49 -21.48 -3.40 -0.10
C LEU A 49 -22.32 -2.11 0.15
N GLY A 50 -23.23 -1.77 -0.77
CA GLY A 50 -23.99 -0.51 -0.72
C GLY A 50 -23.09 0.72 -0.93
N ASN A 51 -23.31 1.77 -0.13
CA ASN A 51 -22.57 3.03 -0.25
C ASN A 51 -21.13 2.96 0.28
N TYR A 52 -20.61 1.81 0.73
CA TYR A 52 -19.33 1.73 1.44
C TYR A 52 -18.22 1.04 0.62
N CYS A 53 -17.00 1.62 0.64
CA CYS A 53 -15.76 1.06 0.06
C CYS A 53 -15.24 -0.11 0.92
N ASP A 54 -15.42 -0.06 2.25
CA ASP A 54 -15.13 -1.16 3.19
C ASP A 54 -16.00 -1.03 4.47
N LEU A 55 -16.50 -2.16 4.98
CA LEU A 55 -17.36 -2.23 6.17
C LEU A 55 -16.60 -1.89 7.46
N THR A 56 -15.28 -2.14 7.52
CA THR A 56 -14.51 -1.87 8.73
C THR A 56 -14.19 -0.39 8.91
N SER A 57 -14.00 0.32 7.80
CA SER A 57 -13.75 1.76 7.78
C SER A 57 -15.03 2.59 7.70
N SER A 58 -16.15 1.97 7.33
CA SER A 58 -17.43 2.64 6.99
C SER A 58 -17.26 3.79 6.00
N GLY A 59 -16.24 3.70 5.16
CA GLY A 59 -15.86 4.74 4.23
C GLY A 59 -16.79 4.76 3.03
N GLU A 60 -17.36 5.90 2.66
CA GLU A 60 -18.28 5.98 1.53
C GLU A 60 -17.54 5.75 0.19
N ALA A 61 -18.04 4.82 -0.61
CA ALA A 61 -17.61 4.54 -1.97
C ALA A 61 -18.16 5.57 -2.95
N CYS A 62 -17.49 6.71 -3.04
CA CYS A 62 -17.76 7.67 -4.10
C CYS A 62 -16.55 7.78 -5.04
N PRO A 63 -16.73 7.78 -6.37
CA PRO A 63 -15.62 7.95 -7.32
C PRO A 63 -14.85 9.26 -7.12
N LEU A 64 -15.46 10.26 -6.45
CA LEU A 64 -14.81 11.52 -6.09
C LEU A 64 -14.00 11.43 -4.78
N THR A 65 -14.32 10.46 -3.90
CA THR A 65 -13.73 10.34 -2.56
C THR A 65 -12.86 9.11 -2.37
N CYS A 66 -13.06 7.98 -3.08
CA CYS A 66 -12.13 6.84 -3.11
C CYS A 66 -11.00 7.15 -4.12
N SER A 67 -9.75 6.81 -3.78
CA SER A 67 -8.58 7.25 -4.53
C SER A 67 -8.43 6.51 -5.87
N VAL A 68 -8.96 7.12 -6.94
CA VAL A 68 -8.83 6.67 -8.34
C VAL A 68 -7.43 6.90 -8.91
N SER A 69 -6.54 7.54 -8.15
CA SER A 69 -5.16 7.83 -8.56
C SER A 69 -4.37 6.53 -8.74
N LYS A 70 -3.73 6.36 -9.91
CA LYS A 70 -2.78 5.26 -10.18
C LYS A 70 -1.63 5.20 -9.15
N ASN A 71 -1.34 6.32 -8.49
CA ASN A 71 -0.27 6.47 -7.51
C ASN A 71 -0.71 6.13 -6.08
N HIS A 72 -2.02 5.90 -5.85
CA HIS A 72 -2.51 5.40 -4.57
C HIS A 72 -2.40 3.87 -4.53
N SER A 73 -1.76 3.38 -3.48
CA SER A 73 -1.64 1.94 -3.24
C SER A 73 -2.89 1.33 -2.60
N VAL A 74 -3.81 2.16 -2.11
CA VAL A 74 -5.00 1.80 -1.34
C VAL A 74 -6.22 2.49 -1.93
N GLY A 75 -7.36 1.82 -1.93
CA GLY A 75 -8.60 2.39 -2.50
C GLY A 75 -9.23 3.48 -1.62
N TYR A 76 -9.09 3.37 -0.30
CA TYR A 76 -9.62 4.34 0.66
C TYR A 76 -8.57 5.41 1.05
N PRO A 77 -8.79 6.71 0.80
CA PRO A 77 -7.77 7.74 1.03
C PRO A 77 -7.81 8.38 2.42
N TRP A 78 -8.75 7.98 3.28
CA TRP A 78 -8.91 8.57 4.61
C TRP A 78 -8.26 7.71 5.70
N LYS A 79 -7.74 8.37 6.73
CA LYS A 79 -7.15 7.75 7.92
C LYS A 79 -7.86 8.23 9.19
N LYS A 80 -7.81 7.44 10.25
CA LYS A 80 -8.38 7.81 11.56
C LYS A 80 -7.49 8.87 12.23
N SER A 81 -7.64 10.13 11.85
CA SER A 81 -6.93 11.29 12.42
C SER A 81 -7.81 12.54 12.44
N GLN A 82 -7.78 13.27 13.56
CA GLN A 82 -8.53 14.51 13.76
C GLN A 82 -7.92 15.72 13.05
N LYS A 83 -6.58 15.83 13.00
CA LYS A 83 -5.90 17.00 12.42
C LYS A 83 -5.73 16.95 10.91
N ASN A 84 -5.54 15.76 10.35
CA ASN A 84 -5.35 15.55 8.91
C ASN A 84 -6.01 14.22 8.52
N PRO A 85 -7.32 14.21 8.22
CA PRO A 85 -8.04 12.99 7.93
C PRO A 85 -7.66 12.38 6.58
N ARG A 86 -7.15 13.18 5.62
CA ARG A 86 -6.70 12.71 4.31
C ARG A 86 -5.27 12.20 4.38
N ARG A 87 -4.98 11.07 3.72
CA ARG A 87 -3.62 10.55 3.56
C ARG A 87 -2.79 11.50 2.69
N SER A 88 -1.55 11.76 3.10
CA SER A 88 -0.58 12.50 2.28
C SER A 88 -0.10 11.65 1.10
N ALA A 89 0.56 12.25 0.11
CA ALA A 89 1.12 11.50 -1.03
C ALA A 89 2.07 10.38 -0.58
N TYR A 90 2.89 10.65 0.44
CA TYR A 90 3.79 9.65 1.02
C TYR A 90 3.00 8.51 1.68
N GLU A 91 1.97 8.81 2.47
CA GLU A 91 1.14 7.80 3.15
C GLU A 91 0.30 6.99 2.16
N ALA A 92 -0.13 7.60 1.06
CA ALA A 92 -0.81 6.93 -0.04
C ALA A 92 0.06 5.88 -0.75
N GLN A 93 1.37 6.13 -0.81
CA GLN A 93 2.36 5.28 -1.46
C GLN A 93 2.99 4.25 -0.50
N SER A 94 3.10 4.61 0.78
CA SER A 94 3.82 3.83 1.80
C SER A 94 2.93 3.41 2.97
N SER A 95 1.63 3.28 2.74
CA SER A 95 0.58 3.09 3.76
C SER A 95 0.91 2.04 4.83
N ASN A 96 1.56 0.92 4.44
CA ASN A 96 1.92 -0.16 5.35
C ASN A 96 3.35 -0.07 5.92
N LEU A 97 4.21 0.80 5.39
CA LEU A 97 5.61 0.92 5.82
C LEU A 97 5.75 1.21 7.34
N PRO A 98 4.94 2.08 7.96
CA PRO A 98 5.00 2.30 9.41
C PRO A 98 4.62 1.06 10.23
N ILE A 99 3.68 0.26 9.74
CA ILE A 99 3.25 -0.99 10.40
C ILE A 99 4.37 -2.02 10.31
N LEU A 100 4.96 -2.18 9.12
CA LEU A 100 6.07 -3.11 8.87
C LEU A 100 7.32 -2.74 9.69
N LYS A 101 7.60 -1.45 9.88
CA LYS A 101 8.70 -0.99 10.73
C LYS A 101 8.50 -1.32 12.21
N LYS A 102 7.26 -1.38 12.71
CA LYS A 102 6.95 -1.76 14.10
C LYS A 102 7.03 -3.26 14.35
N GLN A 103 6.89 -4.07 13.30
CA GLN A 103 7.01 -5.52 13.38
C GLN A 103 8.44 -6.04 13.20
N ARG A 104 9.40 -5.12 13.04
CA ARG A 104 10.83 -5.40 12.93
C ARG A 104 11.52 -5.14 14.25
#